data_AF-A0A7C9VWD8-F1
#
_entry.id   AF-A0A7C9VWD8-F1
#
_cell.length_a   1.000
_cell.length_b   1.000
_cell.length_c   1.000
_cell.angle_alpha   90.00
_cell.angle_beta   90.00
_cell.angle_gamma   90.00
#
_symmetry.space_group_name_H-M   'P 1'
#
loop_
_entity.id
_entity.type
_entity.pdbx_description
1 polymer ?
#
loop_
_entity_poly.entity_id
_entity_poly.type
_entity_poly.pdbx_seq_one_letter_code
_entity_poly.pdbx_strand_id
1 'polypeptide(L)'
;MHDLVVECPVHLTESNRDELRLLYTDLRDHYARRDARDGTRTTLHFVWSGVLDPELFGATYADQRHVFIASRPVINSLRGADLPESLRHGVCTA
;
A
#
# COMPACT_ATOMS: atom_id res chain seq x y z
N MET A 1 -11.58 13.37 -16.47
CA MET A 1 -10.68 12.77 -15.47
C MET A 1 -11.06 11.32 -15.36
N HIS A 2 -10.15 10.42 -15.77
CA HIS A 2 -10.40 8.99 -15.70
C HIS A 2 -9.79 8.42 -14.42
N ASP A 3 -10.58 7.65 -13.68
CA ASP A 3 -10.10 6.92 -12.53
C ASP A 3 -9.47 5.60 -12.99
N LEU A 4 -8.22 5.37 -12.59
CA LEU A 4 -7.47 4.15 -12.87
C LEU A 4 -7.14 3.47 -11.55
N VAL A 5 -7.40 2.17 -11.43
CA VAL A 5 -6.92 1.36 -10.30
C VAL A 5 -5.77 0.50 -10.79
N VAL A 6 -4.64 0.55 -10.09
CA VAL A 6 -3.48 -0.29 -10.36
C VAL A 6 -3.25 -1.22 -9.18
N GLU A 7 -3.22 -2.52 -9.43
CA GLU A 7 -2.85 -3.50 -8.42
C GLU A 7 -1.33 -3.54 -8.23
N CYS A 8 -0.91 -3.53 -6.98
CA CYS A 8 0.47 -3.60 -6.54
C CYS A 8 0.61 -4.80 -5.58
N PRO A 9 0.92 -6.00 -6.09
CA PRO A 9 1.23 -7.14 -5.23
C PRO A 9 2.48 -6.83 -4.39
N VAL A 10 2.37 -6.99 -3.08
CA VAL A 10 3.48 -6.77 -2.14
C VAL A 10 3.67 -8.00 -1.27
N HIS A 11 4.93 -8.43 -1.15
CA HIS A 11 5.34 -9.48 -0.26
C HIS A 11 6.14 -8.87 0.90
N LEU A 12 5.59 -8.93 2.11
CA LEU A 12 6.24 -8.44 3.32
C LEU A 12 7.11 -9.54 3.92
N THR A 13 8.34 -9.18 4.26
CA THR A 13 9.32 -10.03 4.94
C THR A 13 9.86 -9.29 6.15
N GLU A 14 10.53 -9.99 7.06
CA GLU A 14 11.10 -9.40 8.29
C GLU A 14 12.10 -8.27 8.03
N SER A 15 12.71 -8.20 6.85
CA SER A 15 13.84 -7.29 6.56
C SER A 15 13.59 -6.29 5.44
N ASN A 16 12.47 -6.34 4.71
CA ASN A 16 12.29 -5.51 3.50
C ASN A 16 11.53 -4.20 3.72
N ARG A 17 11.31 -3.78 4.98
CA ARG A 17 10.60 -2.53 5.28
C ARG A 17 11.23 -1.31 4.60
N ASP A 18 12.56 -1.19 4.62
CA ASP A 18 13.26 -0.05 4.02
C ASP A 18 13.19 -0.08 2.49
N GLU A 19 13.21 -1.26 1.88
CA GLU A 19 12.99 -1.41 0.43
C GLU A 19 11.56 -0.98 0.05
N LEU A 20 10.56 -1.33 0.87
CA LEU A 20 9.18 -0.91 0.65
C LEU A 20 9.01 0.61 0.74
N ARG A 21 9.75 1.29 1.62
CA ARG A 21 9.74 2.77 1.70
C ARG A 21 10.23 3.43 0.42
N LEU A 22 11.28 2.87 -0.19
CA LEU A 22 11.79 3.34 -1.48
C LEU A 22 10.76 3.10 -2.58
N LEU A 23 10.18 1.89 -2.62
CA LEU A 23 9.12 1.53 -3.57
C LEU A 23 7.92 2.49 -3.50
N TYR A 24 7.46 2.85 -2.30
CA TYR A 24 6.35 3.80 -2.15
C TYR A 24 6.67 5.16 -2.74
N THR A 25 7.87 5.66 -2.49
CA THR A 25 8.30 6.96 -3.01
C THR A 25 8.36 6.94 -4.53
N ASP A 26 8.89 5.86 -5.11
CA ASP A 26 8.98 5.68 -6.55
C ASP A 26 7.58 5.58 -7.20
N LEU A 27 6.67 4.79 -6.62
CA LEU A 27 5.28 4.70 -7.07
C LEU A 27 4.56 6.04 -6.95
N ARG A 28 4.80 6.78 -5.86
CA ARG A 28 4.28 8.14 -5.69
C ARG A 28 4.71 9.01 -6.86
N ASP A 29 5.99 9.12 -7.10
CA ASP A 29 6.53 10.07 -8.08
C ASP A 29 6.18 9.64 -9.52
N HIS A 30 6.22 8.35 -9.81
CA HIS A 30 5.86 7.79 -11.11
C HIS A 30 4.43 8.16 -11.51
N TYR A 31 3.45 7.80 -10.68
CA TYR A 31 2.05 8.05 -11.02
C TYR A 31 1.65 9.51 -10.86
N ALA A 32 2.35 10.31 -10.05
CA ALA A 32 2.11 11.77 -10.02
C ALA A 32 2.42 12.41 -11.38
N ARG A 33 3.57 12.05 -11.96
CA ARG A 33 3.98 12.53 -13.29
C ARG A 33 3.05 12.03 -14.39
N ARG A 34 2.61 10.77 -14.30
CA ARG A 34 1.66 10.17 -15.24
C ARG A 34 0.30 10.86 -15.18
N ASP A 35 -0.25 11.02 -13.99
CA ASP A 35 -1.56 11.62 -13.76
C ASP A 35 -1.61 13.08 -14.24
N ALA A 36 -0.55 13.85 -13.98
CA ALA A 36 -0.43 15.22 -14.48
C ALA A 36 -0.35 15.30 -16.02
N ARG A 37 0.29 14.31 -16.67
CA ARG A 37 0.44 14.27 -18.13
C ARG A 37 -0.85 13.82 -18.83
N ASP A 38 -1.50 12.79 -18.28
CA ASP A 38 -2.59 12.08 -18.95
C ASP A 38 -3.97 12.55 -18.47
N GLY A 39 -4.05 13.44 -17.47
CA GLY A 39 -5.30 13.90 -16.87
C GLY A 39 -6.06 12.78 -16.14
N THR A 40 -5.32 11.79 -15.64
CA THR A 40 -5.83 10.63 -14.91
C THR A 40 -5.73 10.83 -13.41
N ARG A 41 -6.50 10.04 -12.65
CA ARG A 41 -6.33 9.91 -11.21
C ARG A 41 -6.11 8.45 -10.88
N THR A 42 -4.89 8.11 -10.50
CA THR A 42 -4.52 6.73 -10.19
C THR A 42 -4.74 6.42 -8.71
N THR A 43 -5.49 5.35 -8.44
CA THR A 43 -5.59 4.70 -7.13
C THR A 43 -4.66 3.48 -7.10
N LEU A 44 -3.78 3.41 -6.10
CA LEU A 44 -2.90 2.26 -5.91
C LEU A 44 -3.57 1.26 -4.98
N HIS A 45 -3.73 0.02 -5.42
CA HIS A 45 -4.29 -1.08 -4.65
C HIS A 45 -3.19 -2.05 -4.25
N PHE A 46 -2.68 -1.93 -3.02
CA PHE A 46 -1.66 -2.83 -2.49
C PHE A 46 -2.29 -4.14 -2.01
N VAL A 47 -1.83 -5.24 -2.59
CA VAL A 47 -2.30 -6.59 -2.27
C VAL A 47 -1.18 -7.31 -1.52
N TRP A 48 -1.31 -7.36 -0.20
CA TRP A 48 -0.32 -7.80 0.76
C TRP A 48 -0.26 -9.32 0.92
N SER A 49 0.94 -9.88 1.09
CA SER A 49 1.21 -11.29 1.39
C SER A 49 2.48 -11.41 2.25
N GLY A 50 2.75 -12.57 2.84
CA GLY A 50 3.99 -12.83 3.59
C GLY A 50 3.83 -12.73 5.11
N VAL A 51 4.90 -12.33 5.82
CA VAL A 51 4.94 -12.32 7.29
C VAL A 51 4.13 -11.13 7.81
N LEU A 52 2.90 -11.38 8.20
CA LEU A 52 2.00 -10.39 8.81
C LEU A 52 2.16 -10.35 10.33
N ASP A 53 3.39 -10.21 10.80
CA ASP A 53 3.62 -9.77 12.17
C ASP A 53 2.91 -8.40 12.36
N PRO A 54 2.03 -8.24 13.37
CA PRO A 54 1.24 -7.02 13.52
C PRO A 54 2.07 -5.75 13.69
N GLU A 55 3.21 -5.82 14.37
CA GLU A 55 4.06 -4.65 14.60
C GLU A 55 4.79 -4.26 13.31
N LEU A 56 5.37 -5.23 12.61
CA LEU A 56 6.05 -5.02 11.34
C LEU A 56 5.08 -4.49 10.26
N PHE A 57 3.90 -5.11 10.16
CA PHE A 57 2.86 -4.66 9.24
C PHE A 57 2.39 -3.24 9.59
N GLY A 58 2.11 -2.97 10.88
CA GLY A 58 1.69 -1.65 11.34
C GLY A 58 2.73 -0.56 11.05
N ALA A 59 4.02 -0.86 11.24
CA ALA A 59 5.10 0.06 10.96
C ALA A 59 5.23 0.35 9.45
N THR A 60 5.09 -0.68 8.63
CA THR A 60 5.09 -0.58 7.15
C THR A 60 3.88 0.19 6.64
N TYR A 61 2.72 -0.01 7.25
CA TYR A 61 1.49 0.71 6.93
C TYR A 61 1.57 2.20 7.29
N ALA A 62 2.17 2.53 8.44
CA ALA A 62 2.41 3.91 8.83
C ALA A 62 3.32 4.65 7.83
N ASP A 63 4.37 3.98 7.35
CA ASP A 63 5.26 4.54 6.32
C ASP A 63 4.51 4.77 5.00
N GLN A 64 3.69 3.81 4.56
CA GLN A 64 2.85 3.97 3.37
C GLN A 64 1.91 5.17 3.50
N ARG A 65 1.21 5.28 4.64
CA ARG A 65 0.32 6.41 4.92
C ARG A 65 1.09 7.73 4.86
N HIS A 66 2.28 7.81 5.45
CA HIS A 66 3.11 9.02 5.40
C HIS A 66 3.45 9.44 3.96
N VAL A 67 3.75 8.48 3.08
CA VAL A 67 4.09 8.77 1.68
C VAL A 67 2.88 9.23 0.86
N PHE A 68 1.69 8.65 1.09
CA PHE A 68 0.53 8.85 0.22
C PHE A 68 -0.58 9.76 0.76
N ILE A 69 -0.66 10.04 2.06
CA ILE A 69 -1.81 10.71 2.72
C ILE A 69 -2.26 12.02 2.07
N ALA A 70 -1.32 12.80 1.53
CA ALA A 70 -1.62 14.09 0.90
C ALA A 70 -1.68 14.02 -0.64
N SER A 71 -1.36 12.88 -1.26
CA SER A 71 -1.10 12.81 -2.69
C SER A 71 -2.13 12.02 -3.50
N ARG A 72 -2.69 10.92 -2.97
CA ARG A 72 -3.65 10.09 -3.71
C ARG A 72 -4.40 9.07 -2.84
N PRO A 73 -5.54 8.57 -3.32
CA PRO A 73 -6.17 7.39 -2.72
C PRO A 73 -5.27 6.15 -2.82
N VAL A 74 -5.25 5.37 -1.75
CA VAL A 74 -4.60 4.06 -1.65
C VAL A 74 -5.60 3.07 -1.06
N ILE A 75 -5.66 1.86 -1.62
CA ILE A 75 -6.45 0.73 -1.12
C ILE A 75 -5.47 -0.35 -0.67
N ASN A 76 -5.78 -1.04 0.43
CA ASN A 76 -5.00 -2.17 0.91
C ASN A 76 -5.91 -3.40 1.06
N SER A 77 -5.45 -4.54 0.57
CA SER A 77 -6.07 -5.85 0.78
C SER A 77 -4.99 -6.89 1.11
N LEU A 78 -5.40 -8.02 1.68
CA LEU A 78 -4.52 -9.14 1.98
C LEU A 78 -4.84 -10.31 1.04
N ARG A 79 -3.80 -10.98 0.54
CA ARG A 79 -3.89 -12.18 -0.29
C ARG A 79 -3.89 -13.42 0.60
N GLY A 80 -5.03 -14.09 0.71
CA GLY A 80 -5.16 -15.40 1.36
C GLY A 80 -5.57 -15.33 2.84
N ALA A 81 -6.35 -16.32 3.27
CA ALA A 81 -7.12 -16.35 4.53
C ALA A 81 -6.32 -16.65 5.82
N ASP A 82 -5.00 -16.45 5.84
CA ASP A 82 -4.16 -16.78 6.99
C ASP A 82 -3.85 -15.56 7.86
N LEU A 83 -4.88 -14.79 8.17
CA LEU A 83 -4.82 -13.89 9.31
C LEU A 83 -4.95 -14.73 10.59
N PRO A 84 -4.04 -14.57 11.58
CA PRO A 84 -4.38 -14.94 12.95
C PRO A 84 -5.68 -14.22 13.33
N GLU A 85 -6.56 -14.92 14.04
CA GLU A 85 -7.94 -14.49 14.33
C GLU A 85 -8.03 -13.07 14.95
N SER A 86 -6.97 -12.62 15.61
CA SER A 86 -6.78 -11.28 16.17
C SER A 86 -6.79 -10.14 15.13
N LEU A 87 -6.32 -10.39 13.90
CA LEU A 87 -6.28 -9.40 12.83
C LEU A 87 -7.54 -9.41 11.95
N ARG A 88 -8.37 -10.45 12.04
CA ARG A 88 -9.64 -10.54 11.29
C ARG A 88 -10.69 -9.53 11.76
N HIS A 89 -10.64 -9.13 13.03
CA HIS A 89 -11.54 -8.13 13.61
C HIS A 89 -10.97 -6.70 13.58
N GLY A 90 -9.72 -6.56 13.14
CA GLY A 90 -8.98 -5.29 13.10
C GLY A 90 -8.84 -4.72 11.68
N VAL A 91 -9.82 -4.95 10.79
CA VAL A 91 -9.88 -4.21 9.53
C VAL A 91 -10.09 -2.74 9.89
N CYS A 92 -8.96 -2.03 10.00
CA CYS A 92 -8.89 -0.62 10.36
C CYS A 92 -9.68 0.23 9.37
N THR A 93 -10.95 0.44 9.65
CA THR A 93 -11.70 1.60 9.20
C THR A 93 -11.24 2.81 10.02
N ALA A 94 -10.25 3.55 9.52
CA ALA A 94 -9.99 4.98 9.84
C ALA A 94 -8.97 5.64 8.88
#